data_AF-A0A5J5CR00-F1
#
_entry.id   AF-A0A5J5CR00-F1
#
_cell.length_a   1.000
_cell.length_b   1.000
_cell.length_c   1.000
_cell.angle_alpha   90.00
_cell.angle_beta   90.00
_cell.angle_gamma   90.00
#
_symmetry.space_group_name_H-M   'P 1'
#
loop_
_entity.id
_entity.type
_entity.pdbx_description
1 polymer ?
#
loop_
_entity_poly.entity_id
_entity_poly.type
_entity_poly.pdbx_seq_one_letter_code
_entity_poly.pdbx_strand_id
1 'polypeptide(L)'
;MLCISLPANFDQADIGKPILEVVLEAGDLLYFPRGFIHQGDCLPDAHSLHITISSHQKNSWGELLQKLVPAALEIAMEEDVEFRQGLPLDYLTYMGVQNSDKDDPRRTKFFSRIESLMKKLITYAPVDAAVDQKARDFLHDCLPPMLTPEELASSVQGASTRWERGQVLDIGAQITTQTRVRILRAGCARQLQSLPQRGAQEFRNKIRAHRCHGVSDPFISQICDSRKFPMRFCRRQGMLLDRFG
;
A
#
# COMPACT_ATOMS: atom_id res chain seq x y z
N MET A 1 -6.47 -23.31 4.27
CA MET A 1 -5.75 -23.09 3.00
C MET A 1 -5.52 -21.58 2.84
N LEU A 2 -4.29 -21.08 2.97
CA LEU A 2 -3.97 -19.65 2.77
C LEU A 2 -3.77 -19.41 1.27
N CYS A 3 -4.83 -19.07 0.55
CA CYS A 3 -4.75 -18.77 -0.88
C CYS A 3 -4.07 -17.41 -1.07
N ILE A 4 -2.89 -17.41 -1.69
CA ILE A 4 -2.15 -16.21 -2.08
C ILE A 4 -2.65 -15.71 -3.46
N SER A 5 -3.15 -16.62 -4.30
CA SER A 5 -3.71 -16.36 -5.62
C SER A 5 -5.12 -16.96 -5.77
N LEU A 6 -5.82 -16.63 -6.84
CA LEU A 6 -7.07 -17.32 -7.18
C LEU A 6 -6.75 -18.78 -7.59
N PRO A 7 -7.50 -19.77 -7.10
CA PRO A 7 -7.36 -21.16 -7.54
C PRO A 7 -7.95 -21.35 -8.94
N ALA A 8 -7.67 -22.51 -9.54
CA ALA A 8 -8.42 -22.98 -10.70
C ALA A 8 -9.88 -23.33 -10.31
N ASN A 9 -10.74 -23.53 -11.31
CA ASN A 9 -12.08 -24.04 -11.08
C ASN A 9 -11.98 -25.49 -10.55
N PHE A 10 -12.83 -25.82 -9.58
CA PHE A 10 -12.93 -27.13 -8.96
C PHE A 10 -14.18 -27.87 -9.43
N ASP A 11 -14.12 -29.20 -9.49
CA ASP A 11 -15.29 -30.06 -9.66
C ASP A 11 -15.92 -30.40 -8.30
N GLN A 12 -17.18 -30.88 -8.29
CA GLN A 12 -17.87 -31.28 -7.06
C GLN A 12 -17.13 -32.38 -6.29
N ALA A 13 -16.39 -33.24 -6.99
CA ALA A 13 -15.59 -34.30 -6.38
C ALA A 13 -14.34 -33.77 -5.64
N ASP A 14 -13.87 -32.57 -5.99
CA ASP A 14 -12.69 -31.94 -5.38
C ASP A 14 -13.03 -31.22 -4.07
N ILE A 15 -14.31 -30.96 -3.81
CA ILE A 15 -14.78 -30.14 -2.70
C ILE A 15 -15.52 -30.99 -1.66
N GLY A 16 -15.20 -30.76 -0.39
CA GLY A 16 -15.80 -31.48 0.74
C GLY A 16 -17.20 -30.96 1.12
N LYS A 17 -17.70 -31.38 2.29
CA LYS A 17 -18.98 -30.91 2.81
C LYS A 17 -18.95 -29.40 3.08
N PRO A 18 -20.01 -28.64 2.71
CA PRO A 18 -20.08 -27.23 3.00
C PRO A 18 -20.13 -26.99 4.51
N ILE A 19 -19.45 -25.93 4.95
CA ILE A 19 -19.50 -25.45 6.34
C ILE A 19 -20.70 -24.52 6.58
N LEU A 20 -21.27 -23.96 5.50
CA LEU A 20 -22.43 -23.09 5.50
C LEU A 20 -23.20 -23.31 4.20
N GLU A 21 -24.50 -23.57 4.34
CA GLU A 21 -25.45 -23.68 3.24
C GLU A 21 -26.69 -22.85 3.65
N VAL A 22 -27.02 -21.83 2.85
CA VAL A 22 -28.03 -20.83 3.21
C VAL A 22 -28.65 -20.24 1.94
N VAL A 23 -29.94 -19.89 2.01
CA VAL A 23 -30.63 -19.09 1.00
C VAL A 23 -30.51 -17.63 1.41
N LEU A 24 -29.93 -16.79 0.55
CA LEU A 24 -29.79 -15.36 0.78
C LEU A 24 -30.98 -14.59 0.22
N GLU A 25 -31.49 -13.63 0.98
CA GLU A 25 -32.57 -12.73 0.59
C GLU A 25 -32.08 -11.30 0.39
N ALA A 26 -32.95 -10.46 -0.19
CA ALA A 26 -32.63 -9.05 -0.43
C ALA A 26 -32.43 -8.30 0.90
N GLY A 27 -31.21 -7.79 1.11
CA GLY A 27 -30.83 -7.10 2.35
C GLY A 27 -29.81 -7.90 3.19
N ASP A 28 -29.62 -9.18 2.89
CA ASP A 28 -28.65 -10.01 3.60
C ASP A 28 -27.20 -9.67 3.24
N LEU A 29 -26.30 -10.00 4.17
CA LEU A 29 -24.86 -9.85 4.00
C LEU A 29 -24.15 -11.18 4.33
N LEU A 30 -23.39 -11.68 3.37
CA LEU A 30 -22.51 -12.83 3.56
C LEU A 30 -21.04 -12.42 3.48
N TYR A 31 -20.27 -12.73 4.52
CA TYR A 31 -18.83 -12.53 4.55
C TYR A 31 -18.09 -13.87 4.65
N PHE A 32 -17.06 -14.03 3.84
CA PHE A 32 -16.07 -15.10 3.98
C PHE A 32 -14.68 -14.57 3.63
N PRO A 33 -13.63 -15.05 4.31
CA PRO A 33 -12.27 -14.62 4.01
C PRO A 33 -11.73 -15.30 2.75
N ARG A 34 -10.64 -14.75 2.20
CA ARG A 34 -9.96 -15.34 1.02
C ARG A 34 -9.60 -16.81 1.26
N GLY A 35 -9.76 -17.64 0.23
CA GLY A 35 -9.48 -19.08 0.28
C GLY A 35 -10.67 -19.95 0.67
N PHE A 36 -11.84 -19.36 0.93
CA PHE A 36 -13.09 -20.11 1.09
C PHE A 36 -13.67 -20.39 -0.30
N ILE A 37 -13.73 -21.67 -0.65
CA ILE A 37 -14.44 -22.14 -1.84
C ILE A 37 -15.92 -21.89 -1.61
N HIS A 38 -16.59 -21.29 -2.59
CA HIS A 38 -18.00 -20.97 -2.54
C HIS A 38 -18.63 -21.21 -3.91
N GLN A 39 -19.90 -21.58 -3.88
CA GLN A 39 -20.76 -21.74 -5.05
C GLN A 39 -22.16 -21.24 -4.70
N GLY A 40 -22.98 -20.94 -5.70
CA GLY A 40 -24.35 -20.50 -5.49
C GLY A 40 -25.18 -20.70 -6.75
N ASP A 41 -26.40 -21.16 -6.55
CA ASP A 41 -27.40 -21.40 -7.60
C ASP A 41 -28.65 -20.56 -7.33
N CYS A 42 -29.37 -20.22 -8.40
CA CYS A 42 -30.68 -19.60 -8.26
C CYS A 42 -31.72 -20.66 -7.89
N LEU A 43 -32.71 -20.27 -7.07
CA LEU A 43 -33.91 -21.08 -6.91
C LEU A 43 -34.66 -21.18 -8.25
N PRO A 44 -35.41 -22.26 -8.52
CA PRO A 44 -36.02 -22.51 -9.83
C PRO A 44 -36.89 -21.36 -10.38
N ASP A 45 -37.52 -20.60 -9.49
CA ASP A 45 -38.56 -19.63 -9.84
C ASP A 45 -38.10 -18.17 -9.66
N ALA A 46 -36.81 -17.94 -9.38
CA ALA A 46 -36.30 -16.62 -9.02
C ALA A 46 -34.95 -16.32 -9.68
N HIS A 47 -34.73 -15.05 -10.01
CA HIS A 47 -33.42 -14.55 -10.38
C HIS A 47 -32.67 -14.04 -9.16
N SER A 48 -31.34 -14.06 -9.23
CA SER A 48 -30.46 -13.53 -8.18
C SER A 48 -29.60 -12.37 -8.70
N LEU A 49 -29.55 -11.28 -7.95
CA LEU A 49 -28.65 -10.15 -8.18
C LEU A 49 -27.99 -9.79 -6.86
N HIS A 50 -26.66 -9.86 -6.82
CA HIS A 50 -25.87 -9.49 -5.66
C HIS A 50 -24.66 -8.66 -6.06
N ILE A 51 -24.11 -7.91 -5.09
CA ILE A 51 -22.90 -7.12 -5.26
C ILE A 51 -21.83 -7.69 -4.33
N THR A 52 -20.75 -8.21 -4.91
CA THR A 52 -19.60 -8.71 -4.15
C THR A 52 -18.59 -7.59 -3.96
N ILE A 53 -18.43 -7.13 -2.71
CA ILE A 53 -17.40 -6.16 -2.34
C ILE A 53 -16.15 -6.93 -1.89
N SER A 54 -15.09 -6.88 -2.70
CA SER A 54 -13.81 -7.49 -2.38
C SER A 54 -12.77 -6.44 -1.96
N SER A 55 -11.90 -6.82 -1.03
CA SER A 55 -10.82 -5.95 -0.53
C SER A 55 -9.65 -6.79 -0.03
N HIS A 56 -8.59 -6.14 0.45
CA HIS A 56 -7.44 -6.76 1.08
C HIS A 56 -6.58 -7.65 0.16
N GLN A 57 -6.68 -7.44 -1.15
CA GLN A 57 -5.82 -8.08 -2.16
C GLN A 57 -4.36 -7.62 -1.96
N LYS A 58 -3.41 -8.57 -1.99
CA LYS A 58 -1.96 -8.31 -1.80
C LYS A 58 -1.65 -7.39 -0.59
N ASN A 59 -2.39 -7.57 0.50
CA ASN A 59 -2.23 -6.80 1.74
C ASN A 59 -1.83 -7.69 2.92
N SER A 60 -0.79 -8.50 2.77
CA SER A 60 -0.29 -9.38 3.84
C SER A 60 1.05 -8.90 4.42
N TRP A 61 1.46 -9.47 5.55
CA TRP A 61 2.82 -9.28 6.08
C TRP A 61 3.89 -9.71 5.08
N GLY A 62 3.67 -10.78 4.30
CA GLY A 62 4.58 -11.20 3.25
C GLY A 62 4.76 -10.13 2.15
N GLU A 63 3.69 -9.43 1.77
CA GLU A 63 3.75 -8.33 0.80
C GLU A 63 4.52 -7.11 1.34
N LEU A 64 4.42 -6.85 2.65
CA LEU A 64 5.25 -5.82 3.29
C LEU A 64 6.72 -6.25 3.35
N LEU A 65 6.99 -7.49 3.76
CA LEU A 65 8.34 -8.04 3.85
C LEU A 65 9.03 -8.12 2.48
N GLN A 66 8.29 -8.37 1.41
CA GLN A 66 8.80 -8.30 0.03
C GLN A 66 9.35 -6.92 -0.35
N LYS A 67 8.86 -5.83 0.26
CA LYS A 67 9.43 -4.48 0.09
C LYS A 67 10.51 -4.18 1.13
N LEU A 68 10.32 -4.64 2.37
CA LEU A 68 11.19 -4.32 3.50
C LEU A 68 12.55 -5.03 3.44
N VAL A 69 12.55 -6.35 3.21
CA VAL A 69 13.74 -7.18 3.31
C VAL A 69 14.80 -6.80 2.25
N PRO A 70 14.45 -6.58 0.96
CA PRO A 70 15.43 -6.13 -0.02
C PRO A 70 16.05 -4.78 0.35
N ALA A 71 15.22 -3.81 0.78
CA ALA A 71 15.71 -2.50 1.18
C ALA A 71 16.61 -2.56 2.42
N ALA A 72 16.28 -3.39 3.41
CA ALA A 72 17.11 -3.61 4.58
C ALA A 72 18.47 -4.20 4.20
N LEU A 73 18.49 -5.13 3.23
CA LEU A 73 19.71 -5.78 2.76
C LEU A 73 20.62 -4.80 2.00
N GLU A 74 20.05 -3.95 1.15
CA GLU A 74 20.80 -2.89 0.46
C GLU A 74 21.49 -1.96 1.46
N ILE A 75 20.75 -1.47 2.47
CA ILE A 75 21.31 -0.61 3.53
C ILE A 75 22.40 -1.35 4.32
N ALA A 76 22.15 -2.60 4.72
CA ALA A 76 23.12 -3.40 5.46
C ALA A 76 24.41 -3.63 4.66
N MET A 77 24.30 -3.86 3.34
CA MET A 77 25.46 -4.01 2.45
C MET A 77 26.24 -2.70 2.27
N GLU A 78 25.62 -1.53 2.40
CA GLU A 78 26.31 -0.23 2.36
C GLU A 78 27.00 0.08 3.70
N GLU A 79 26.35 -0.20 4.82
CA GLU A 79 26.78 0.28 6.14
C GLU A 79 27.63 -0.74 6.92
N ASP A 80 27.50 -2.04 6.66
CA ASP A 80 28.12 -3.09 7.47
C ASP A 80 28.98 -4.05 6.65
N VAL A 81 30.26 -4.09 7.00
CA VAL A 81 31.25 -4.95 6.34
C VAL A 81 30.92 -6.43 6.47
N GLU A 82 30.22 -6.87 7.52
CA GLU A 82 29.85 -8.28 7.70
C GLU A 82 28.96 -8.80 6.57
N PHE A 83 28.09 -7.96 6.02
CA PHE A 83 27.24 -8.28 4.87
C PHE A 83 27.99 -8.23 3.52
N ARG A 84 29.21 -7.69 3.50
CA ARG A 84 30.09 -7.63 2.32
C ARG A 84 31.21 -8.67 2.32
N GLN A 85 31.38 -9.42 3.41
CA GLN A 85 32.40 -10.46 3.49
C GLN A 85 32.16 -11.53 2.41
N GLY A 86 33.24 -11.98 1.78
CA GLY A 86 33.18 -13.08 0.81
C GLY A 86 32.71 -14.37 1.45
N LEU A 87 31.97 -15.18 0.69
CA LEU A 87 31.60 -16.53 1.10
C LEU A 87 32.84 -17.45 1.18
N PRO A 88 32.82 -18.53 1.98
CA PRO A 88 33.88 -19.54 1.98
C PRO A 88 34.10 -20.11 0.57
N LEU A 89 35.35 -20.22 0.11
CA LEU A 89 35.66 -20.62 -1.27
C LEU A 89 35.13 -22.01 -1.66
N ASP A 90 35.04 -22.91 -0.69
CA ASP A 90 34.65 -24.30 -0.85
C ASP A 90 33.16 -24.57 -0.54
N TYR A 91 32.34 -23.52 -0.31
CA TYR A 91 30.96 -23.68 0.16
C TYR A 91 30.09 -24.57 -0.73
N LEU A 92 30.37 -24.62 -2.03
CA LEU A 92 29.66 -25.48 -2.99
C LEU A 92 29.88 -26.98 -2.77
N THR A 93 30.95 -27.36 -2.04
CA THR A 93 31.26 -28.76 -1.74
C THR A 93 30.41 -29.34 -0.62
N TYR A 94 29.83 -28.48 0.23
CA TYR A 94 29.01 -28.89 1.38
C TYR A 94 27.65 -28.21 1.48
N MET A 95 27.35 -27.15 0.72
CA MET A 95 26.02 -26.51 0.63
C MET A 95 25.29 -26.87 -0.67
N GLY A 96 23.99 -26.54 -0.75
CA GLY A 96 23.14 -26.84 -1.90
C GLY A 96 22.39 -28.18 -1.82
N VAL A 97 21.42 -28.37 -2.71
CA VAL A 97 20.52 -29.55 -2.71
C VAL A 97 21.30 -30.85 -2.86
N GLN A 98 22.34 -30.89 -3.72
CA GLN A 98 23.21 -32.06 -3.90
C GLN A 98 23.94 -32.52 -2.63
N ASN A 99 24.02 -31.66 -1.61
CA ASN A 99 24.70 -31.90 -0.36
C ASN A 99 23.74 -31.83 0.84
N SER A 100 22.42 -31.87 0.63
CA SER A 100 21.42 -31.63 1.69
C SER A 100 21.52 -32.64 2.83
N ASP A 101 21.77 -33.90 2.47
CA ASP A 101 21.70 -35.06 3.37
C ASP A 101 23.08 -35.41 3.96
N LYS A 102 24.12 -34.65 3.59
CA LYS A 102 25.47 -34.84 4.11
C LYS A 102 25.58 -34.25 5.51
N ASP A 103 26.04 -35.06 6.45
CA ASP A 103 26.39 -34.63 7.79
C ASP A 103 27.80 -34.01 7.78
N ASP A 104 27.88 -32.72 7.48
CA ASP A 104 29.11 -31.94 7.46
C ASP A 104 29.04 -30.80 8.48
N PRO A 105 29.95 -30.72 9.48
CA PRO A 105 29.92 -29.69 10.51
C PRO A 105 30.06 -28.26 9.94
N ARG A 106 30.61 -28.09 8.73
CA ARG A 106 30.67 -26.80 8.03
C ARG A 106 29.28 -26.29 7.65
N ARG A 107 28.31 -27.18 7.37
CA ARG A 107 26.91 -26.80 7.09
C ARG A 107 26.28 -26.13 8.31
N THR A 108 26.44 -26.72 9.49
CA THR A 108 25.92 -26.16 10.74
C THR A 108 26.48 -24.78 11.02
N LYS A 109 27.80 -24.58 10.81
CA LYS A 109 28.45 -23.26 10.92
C LYS A 109 27.91 -22.27 9.89
N PHE A 110 27.69 -22.71 8.65
CA PHE A 110 27.12 -21.89 7.59
C PHE A 110 25.70 -21.41 7.94
N PHE A 111 24.82 -22.31 8.39
CA PHE A 111 23.47 -21.96 8.83
C PHE A 111 23.49 -20.99 10.03
N SER A 112 24.36 -21.24 11.01
CA SER A 112 24.54 -20.34 12.16
C SER A 112 24.95 -18.93 11.72
N ARG A 113 25.81 -18.81 10.70
CA ARG A 113 26.20 -17.52 10.12
C ARG A 113 25.01 -16.83 9.44
N ILE A 114 24.23 -17.55 8.64
CA ILE A 114 23.02 -17.01 8.00
C ILE A 114 22.01 -16.53 9.05
N GLU A 115 21.73 -17.33 10.08
CA GLU A 115 20.81 -16.92 11.15
C GLU A 115 21.27 -15.65 11.88
N SER A 116 22.57 -15.55 12.16
CA SER A 116 23.16 -14.35 12.78
C SER A 116 22.97 -13.12 11.90
N LEU A 117 23.23 -13.22 10.59
CA LEU A 117 23.06 -12.11 9.64
C LEU A 117 21.59 -11.75 9.49
N MET A 118 20.67 -12.73 9.43
CA MET A 118 19.23 -12.48 9.35
C MET A 118 18.68 -11.79 10.61
N LYS A 119 19.17 -12.16 11.80
CA LYS A 119 18.84 -11.44 13.06
C LYS A 119 19.37 -10.01 13.02
N LYS A 120 20.60 -9.81 12.54
CA LYS A 120 21.23 -8.49 12.41
C LYS A 120 20.51 -7.62 11.38
N LEU A 121 19.97 -8.19 10.30
CA LEU A 121 19.27 -7.47 9.24
C LEU A 121 18.12 -6.58 9.75
N ILE A 122 17.47 -6.99 10.85
CA ILE A 122 16.37 -6.23 11.48
C ILE A 122 16.82 -4.82 11.88
N THR A 123 18.09 -4.61 12.27
CA THR A 123 18.59 -3.29 12.68
C THR A 123 18.65 -2.29 11.53
N TYR A 124 18.70 -2.78 10.29
CA TYR A 124 18.76 -1.96 9.08
C TYR A 124 17.39 -1.81 8.40
N ALA A 125 16.32 -2.38 8.97
CA ALA A 125 15.02 -2.45 8.33
C ALA A 125 14.30 -1.08 8.26
N PRO A 126 14.10 -0.49 7.07
CA PRO A 126 13.44 0.81 6.92
C PRO A 126 11.91 0.66 6.91
N VAL A 127 11.33 0.28 8.06
CA VAL A 127 9.90 -0.09 8.19
C VAL A 127 8.97 1.01 7.68
N ASP A 128 9.16 2.26 8.10
CA ASP A 128 8.31 3.38 7.69
C ASP A 128 8.34 3.60 6.18
N ALA A 129 9.54 3.56 5.58
CA ALA A 129 9.69 3.74 4.14
C ALA A 129 9.01 2.60 3.37
N ALA A 130 9.13 1.35 3.83
CA ALA A 130 8.46 0.20 3.21
C ALA A 130 6.93 0.33 3.29
N VAL A 131 6.40 0.80 4.43
CA VAL A 131 4.96 1.09 4.59
C VAL A 131 4.52 2.23 3.67
N ASP A 132 5.32 3.27 3.51
CA ASP A 132 5.04 4.36 2.59
C ASP A 132 5.03 3.89 1.13
N GLN A 133 5.98 3.05 0.72
CA GLN A 133 5.95 2.45 -0.62
C GLN A 133 4.68 1.62 -0.85
N LYS A 134 4.18 0.92 0.17
CA LYS A 134 2.90 0.21 0.07
C LYS A 134 1.71 1.15 0.03
N ALA A 135 1.73 2.22 0.82
CA ALA A 135 0.67 3.22 0.84
C ALA A 135 0.61 4.04 -0.46
N ARG A 136 1.74 4.22 -1.14
CA ARG A 136 1.81 4.79 -2.48
C ARG A 136 0.95 3.99 -3.46
N ASP A 137 1.09 2.67 -3.45
CA ASP A 137 0.37 1.77 -4.34
C ASP A 137 -1.13 1.78 -3.96
N PHE A 138 -1.44 1.72 -2.67
CA PHE A 138 -2.82 1.84 -2.16
C PHE A 138 -3.53 3.13 -2.62
N LEU A 139 -2.85 4.29 -2.55
CA LEU A 139 -3.43 5.57 -2.97
C LEU A 139 -3.65 5.66 -4.48
N HIS A 140 -2.86 4.94 -5.27
CA HIS A 140 -3.06 4.86 -6.72
C HIS A 140 -4.30 4.05 -7.08
N ASP A 141 -4.54 2.94 -6.37
CA ASP A 141 -5.65 2.04 -6.65
C ASP A 141 -7.00 2.56 -6.10
N CYS A 142 -6.92 3.59 -5.25
CA CYS A 142 -8.01 4.18 -4.51
C CYS A 142 -8.96 5.05 -5.39
N LEU A 143 -10.24 4.67 -5.55
CA LEU A 143 -11.31 5.44 -6.26
C LEU A 143 -11.36 6.93 -5.91
N PRO A 144 -11.48 7.91 -6.81
CA PRO A 144 -11.54 9.33 -6.42
C PRO A 144 -12.56 9.63 -5.29
N PRO A 145 -12.30 10.60 -4.41
CA PRO A 145 -13.21 10.91 -3.32
C PRO A 145 -14.53 11.45 -3.85
N MET A 146 -15.65 10.92 -3.35
CA MET A 146 -16.98 11.50 -3.59
C MET A 146 -17.21 12.62 -2.58
N LEU A 147 -17.29 13.86 -3.07
CA LEU A 147 -17.36 15.07 -2.23
C LEU A 147 -18.76 15.26 -1.67
N THR A 148 -18.84 15.67 -0.40
CA THR A 148 -20.12 16.18 0.15
C THR A 148 -20.47 17.52 -0.50
N PRO A 149 -21.75 17.96 -0.44
CA PRO A 149 -22.13 19.29 -0.92
C PRO A 149 -21.28 20.43 -0.33
N GLU A 150 -20.95 20.35 0.96
CA GLU A 150 -20.08 21.32 1.65
C GLU A 150 -18.65 21.30 1.15
N GLU A 151 -18.07 20.09 0.96
CA GLU A 151 -16.73 19.93 0.41
C GLU A 151 -16.64 20.40 -1.04
N LEU A 152 -17.69 20.17 -1.84
CA LEU A 152 -17.77 20.66 -3.20
C LEU A 152 -17.75 22.18 -3.22
N ALA A 153 -18.65 22.83 -2.45
CA ALA A 153 -18.77 24.28 -2.36
C ALA A 153 -17.50 24.99 -1.83
N SER A 154 -16.72 24.31 -0.99
CA SER A 154 -15.45 24.81 -0.44
C SER A 154 -14.19 24.35 -1.18
N SER A 155 -14.35 23.76 -2.36
CA SER A 155 -13.24 23.30 -3.21
C SER A 155 -13.22 23.98 -4.58
N VAL A 156 -12.11 23.81 -5.30
CA VAL A 156 -11.98 24.30 -6.68
C VAL A 156 -13.03 23.71 -7.63
N GLN A 157 -13.56 22.52 -7.33
CA GLN A 157 -14.60 21.88 -8.16
C GLN A 157 -15.96 22.56 -8.03
N GLY A 158 -16.22 23.26 -6.93
CA GLY A 158 -17.44 24.05 -6.74
C GLY A 158 -17.26 25.54 -7.07
N ALA A 159 -16.13 25.93 -7.68
CA ALA A 159 -15.90 27.32 -8.07
C ALA A 159 -16.96 27.78 -9.09
N SER A 160 -17.50 28.98 -8.91
CA SER A 160 -18.54 29.54 -9.79
C SER A 160 -18.02 30.03 -11.14
N THR A 161 -16.70 29.92 -11.37
CA THR A 161 -16.06 30.33 -12.62
C THR A 161 -16.67 29.59 -13.81
N ARG A 162 -17.20 30.35 -14.77
CA ARG A 162 -17.92 29.81 -15.94
C ARG A 162 -17.60 30.58 -17.20
N TRP A 163 -17.86 29.97 -18.36
CA TRP A 163 -17.77 30.63 -19.66
C TRP A 163 -19.16 31.09 -20.11
N GLU A 164 -19.31 32.37 -20.42
CA GLU A 164 -20.58 32.95 -20.87
C GLU A 164 -20.34 34.07 -21.89
N ARG A 165 -21.04 34.04 -23.03
CA ARG A 165 -20.99 35.06 -24.11
C ARG A 165 -19.57 35.42 -24.57
N GLY A 166 -18.69 34.43 -24.67
CA GLY A 166 -17.32 34.63 -25.16
C GLY A 166 -16.34 35.19 -24.11
N GLN A 167 -16.75 35.24 -22.83
CA GLN A 167 -15.92 35.72 -21.72
C GLN A 167 -15.96 34.74 -20.56
N VAL A 168 -14.88 34.68 -19.77
CA VAL A 168 -14.85 33.96 -18.50
C VAL A 168 -15.41 34.89 -17.42
N LEU A 169 -16.41 34.42 -16.67
CA LEU A 169 -17.04 35.12 -15.55
C LEU A 169 -16.66 34.45 -14.22
N ASP A 170 -16.84 35.19 -13.12
CA ASP A 170 -16.58 34.74 -11.74
C ASP A 170 -15.17 34.19 -11.52
N ILE A 171 -14.19 34.87 -12.11
CA ILE A 171 -12.76 34.63 -11.87
C ILE A 171 -12.42 35.30 -10.54
N GLY A 172 -11.77 34.59 -9.61
CA GLY A 172 -11.04 35.27 -8.54
C GLY A 172 -11.33 34.89 -7.09
N ALA A 173 -11.58 33.63 -6.78
CA ALA A 173 -11.32 33.16 -5.42
C ALA A 173 -9.79 33.19 -5.17
N GLN A 174 -9.26 34.29 -4.63
CA GLN A 174 -7.86 34.38 -4.24
C GLN A 174 -7.67 33.86 -2.82
N ILE A 175 -6.65 33.00 -2.63
CA ILE A 175 -6.22 32.56 -1.31
C ILE A 175 -5.35 33.67 -0.72
N THR A 176 -5.76 34.24 0.41
CA THR A 176 -5.01 35.25 1.17
C THR A 176 -4.41 34.66 2.44
N THR A 177 -3.64 35.44 3.19
CA THR A 177 -3.10 35.03 4.49
C THR A 177 -4.17 34.82 5.56
N GLN A 178 -5.37 35.39 5.39
CA GLN A 178 -6.51 35.16 6.27
C GLN A 178 -7.35 33.94 5.87
N THR A 179 -7.13 33.38 4.66
CA THR A 179 -7.87 32.20 4.20
C THR A 179 -7.49 30.97 5.01
N ARG A 180 -8.48 30.38 5.70
CA ARG A 180 -8.30 29.12 6.43
C ARG A 180 -8.42 27.96 5.45
N VAL A 181 -7.39 27.13 5.39
CA VAL A 181 -7.33 25.97 4.50
C VAL A 181 -7.15 24.67 5.28
N ARG A 182 -7.66 23.57 4.73
CA ARG A 182 -7.42 22.21 5.21
C ARG A 182 -7.30 21.25 4.04
N ILE A 183 -6.69 20.09 4.27
CA ILE A 183 -6.77 19.00 3.29
C ILE A 183 -8.23 18.55 3.20
N LEU A 184 -8.71 18.30 1.98
CA LEU A 184 -10.09 17.92 1.69
C LEU A 184 -10.53 16.72 2.53
N ARG A 185 -9.75 15.63 2.53
CA ARG A 185 -9.88 14.50 3.46
C ARG A 185 -8.51 13.88 3.77
N ALA A 186 -8.38 13.26 4.95
CA ALA A 186 -7.13 12.64 5.40
C ALA A 186 -6.58 11.58 4.40
N GLY A 187 -7.48 10.83 3.75
CA GLY A 187 -7.14 9.80 2.76
C GLY A 187 -6.87 10.29 1.34
N CYS A 188 -6.93 11.60 1.07
CA CYS A 188 -6.74 12.13 -0.30
C CYS A 188 -5.28 12.36 -0.68
N ALA A 189 -4.36 12.30 0.29
CA ALA A 189 -2.94 12.42 0.02
C ALA A 189 -2.14 11.50 0.95
N ARG A 190 -0.84 11.38 0.73
CA ARG A 190 0.14 10.90 1.71
C ARG A 190 1.52 11.48 1.43
N GLN A 191 2.20 11.88 2.50
CA GLN A 191 3.63 12.18 2.43
C GLN A 191 4.38 10.85 2.49
N LEU A 192 5.26 10.63 1.53
CA LEU A 192 5.97 9.39 1.34
C LEU A 192 7.47 9.64 1.44
N GLN A 193 8.17 8.74 2.11
CA GLN A 193 9.62 8.61 1.99
C GLN A 193 9.97 7.67 0.82
N SER A 194 10.85 8.10 -0.08
CA SER A 194 11.47 7.19 -1.05
C SER A 194 12.32 6.15 -0.34
N LEU A 195 12.42 4.94 -0.90
CA LEU A 195 13.48 4.03 -0.46
C LEU A 195 14.84 4.67 -0.78
N PRO A 196 15.85 4.48 0.07
CA PRO A 196 17.17 5.02 -0.18
C PRO A 196 17.69 4.47 -1.52
N GLN A 197 17.96 5.35 -2.48
CA GLN A 197 18.88 5.03 -3.56
C GLN A 197 20.02 6.04 -3.42
N ARG A 198 21.21 5.56 -3.01
CA ARG A 198 22.44 6.37 -2.91
C ARG A 198 22.33 7.54 -1.92
N GLY A 199 21.91 7.28 -0.69
CA GLY A 199 22.08 8.23 0.44
C GLY A 199 21.20 9.49 0.46
N ALA A 200 20.33 9.72 -0.53
CA ALA A 200 19.40 10.84 -0.53
C ALA A 200 17.98 10.40 -0.10
N GLN A 201 17.43 11.09 0.91
CA GLN A 201 16.07 10.87 1.38
C GLN A 201 15.13 11.85 0.66
N GLU A 202 14.36 11.38 -0.33
CA GLU A 202 13.41 12.20 -1.06
C GLU A 202 12.01 12.05 -0.46
N PHE A 203 11.34 13.18 -0.18
CA PHE A 203 9.94 13.19 0.26
C PHE A 203 9.03 13.64 -0.88
N ARG A 204 7.99 12.86 -1.17
CA ARG A 204 6.98 13.20 -2.19
C ARG A 204 5.58 13.16 -1.60
N ASN A 205 4.70 14.04 -2.07
CA ASN A 205 3.28 13.94 -1.77
C ASN A 205 2.57 13.23 -2.92
N LYS A 206 1.98 12.08 -2.62
CA LYS A 206 1.05 11.43 -3.53
C LYS A 206 -0.36 11.93 -3.25
N ILE A 207 -1.08 12.32 -4.30
CA ILE A 207 -2.49 12.70 -4.23
C ILE A 207 -3.29 11.62 -4.93
N ARG A 208 -4.47 11.33 -4.40
CA ARG A 208 -5.41 10.39 -5.00
C ARG A 208 -5.83 10.89 -6.38
N ALA A 209 -5.63 10.07 -7.41
CA ALA A 209 -5.96 10.45 -8.78
C ALA A 209 -7.48 10.57 -8.97
N HIS A 210 -7.90 11.39 -9.94
CA HIS A 210 -9.31 11.55 -10.30
C HIS A 210 -9.91 10.36 -11.07
N ARG A 211 -9.09 9.39 -11.50
CA ARG A 211 -9.52 8.15 -12.18
C ARG A 211 -8.70 6.96 -11.67
N CYS A 212 -9.33 5.79 -11.58
CA CYS A 212 -8.65 4.53 -11.30
C CYS A 212 -8.08 3.92 -12.58
N HIS A 213 -6.76 3.68 -12.57
CA HIS A 213 -5.96 3.11 -13.66
C HIS A 213 -5.98 3.91 -15.00
N GLY A 214 -4.84 3.93 -15.70
CA GLY A 214 -4.69 4.57 -17.02
C GLY A 214 -4.21 6.04 -17.01
N VAL A 215 -3.88 6.60 -15.86
CA VAL A 215 -3.23 7.92 -15.73
C VAL A 215 -1.85 7.72 -15.10
N SER A 216 -0.84 8.47 -15.57
CA SER A 216 0.48 8.46 -14.95
C SER A 216 0.39 8.86 -13.48
N ASP A 217 1.24 8.23 -12.67
CA ASP A 217 1.21 8.29 -11.21
C ASP A 217 1.36 9.76 -10.73
N PRO A 218 0.29 10.43 -10.22
CA PRO A 218 0.34 11.86 -9.98
C PRO A 218 1.11 12.16 -8.69
N PHE A 219 2.29 12.77 -8.86
CA PHE A 219 3.08 13.30 -7.76
C PHE A 219 3.12 14.82 -7.80
N ILE A 220 2.97 15.43 -6.63
CA ILE A 220 3.43 16.79 -6.43
C ILE A 220 4.77 16.69 -5.71
N SER A 221 5.84 17.04 -6.42
CA SER A 221 7.16 17.16 -5.81
C SER A 221 7.11 18.31 -4.79
N GLN A 222 7.53 18.02 -3.56
CA GLN A 222 7.90 19.08 -2.63
C GLN A 222 9.42 19.15 -2.62
N ILE A 223 9.97 20.26 -3.12
CA ILE A 223 11.37 20.60 -2.87
C ILE A 223 11.44 21.04 -1.40
N CYS A 224 11.69 20.09 -0.50
CA CYS A 224 11.95 20.39 0.89
C CYS A 224 13.44 20.66 1.07
N ASP A 225 13.84 21.91 0.89
CA ASP A 225 15.08 22.41 1.48
C ASP A 225 14.83 22.59 2.99
N SER A 226 15.42 21.69 3.80
CA SER A 226 15.70 21.76 5.25
C SER A 226 14.63 22.26 6.25
N ARG A 227 13.44 22.67 5.80
CA ARG A 227 12.29 23.10 6.62
C ARG A 227 11.13 22.14 6.40
N LYS A 228 11.16 21.04 7.17
CA LYS A 228 9.97 20.24 7.48
C LYS A 228 8.87 21.19 8.00
N PHE A 229 7.60 20.87 7.75
CA PHE A 229 6.43 21.00 8.66
C PHE A 229 5.05 21.32 8.06
N PRO A 230 4.83 22.02 6.92
CA PRO A 230 3.46 22.46 6.59
C PRO A 230 2.50 21.30 6.28
N MET A 231 2.93 20.27 5.53
CA MET A 231 2.05 19.13 5.20
C MET A 231 1.91 18.09 6.33
N ARG A 232 2.94 17.95 7.20
CA ARG A 232 2.81 17.13 8.42
C ARG A 232 1.85 17.78 9.41
N PHE A 233 1.86 19.11 9.49
CA PHE A 233 0.99 19.91 10.36
C PHE A 233 -0.48 19.81 9.92
N CYS A 234 -0.79 20.04 8.64
CA CYS A 234 -2.16 19.90 8.10
C CYS A 234 -2.73 18.48 8.19
N ARG A 235 -1.90 17.44 8.37
CA ARG A 235 -2.36 16.06 8.59
C ARG A 235 -2.64 15.71 10.04
N ARG A 236 -1.79 16.19 10.96
CA ARG A 236 -1.95 15.90 12.40
C ARG A 236 -3.17 16.61 12.98
N GLN A 237 -3.53 17.77 12.43
CA GLN A 237 -4.69 18.53 12.86
C GLN A 237 -5.89 18.23 11.96
N GLY A 238 -6.69 17.24 12.36
CA GLY A 238 -8.12 17.21 12.05
C GLY A 238 -8.93 18.23 12.87
N MET A 239 -8.29 19.28 13.36
CA MET A 239 -8.87 20.37 14.15
C MET A 239 -8.48 21.70 13.52
N LEU A 240 -9.40 22.66 13.61
CA LEU A 240 -9.24 24.06 13.22
C LEU A 240 -7.80 24.59 13.40
N LEU A 241 -7.34 25.35 12.41
CA LEU A 241 -6.25 26.31 12.58
C LEU A 241 -6.67 27.36 13.61
N ASP A 242 -6.43 27.11 14.89
CA ASP A 242 -6.40 28.15 15.91
C ASP A 242 -4.95 28.58 16.15
N ARG A 243 -4.70 29.81 15.69
CA ARG A 243 -3.68 30.77 16.13
C ARG A 243 -2.22 30.34 16.03
N PHE A 244 -1.57 30.78 14.95
CA PHE A 244 -0.17 31.24 15.05
C PHE A 244 -0.20 32.69 15.54
N GLY A 245 0.20 32.89 16.80
CA GLY A 245 0.68 34.15 17.35
C GLY A 245 2.13 33.96 17.78
#